data_AF-A0A1I2L0M2-F1
#
_entry.id   AF-A0A1I2L0M2-F1
#
_cell.length_a   1.000
_cell.length_b   1.000
_cell.length_c   1.000
_cell.angle_alpha   90.00
_cell.angle_beta   90.00
_cell.angle_gamma   90.00
#
_symmetry.space_group_name_H-M   'P 1'
#
loop_
_entity.id
_entity.type
_entity.pdbx_description
1 polymer ?
#
loop_
_entity_poly.entity_id
_entity_poly.type
_entity_poly.pdbx_seq_one_letter_code
_entity_poly.pdbx_strand_id
1 'polypeptide(L)'
;MKKVIQFKDGDKLKVTIDNEFIHFHRKGVFNSITGLKGKDSIRLDNISDVQFKKPGMLSGYIQFTLVTDKNKIKVHKAVTDKNSIIFSKKEVSKAEEIKEIIEAYIAENSITPYSNTSVANELEKLAELKEKGILTEKEFVNQKSKILK
;
A
#
# COMPACT_ATOMS: atom_id res chain seq x y z
N MET A 1 15.38 9.83 -2.89
CA MET A 1 15.59 10.30 -1.52
C MET A 1 15.72 9.10 -0.59
N LYS A 2 16.69 9.10 0.34
CA LYS A 2 16.80 8.06 1.38
C LYS A 2 16.55 8.70 2.75
N LYS A 3 15.46 8.32 3.41
CA LYS A 3 15.07 8.82 4.73
C LYS A 3 15.16 7.71 5.76
N VAL A 4 15.66 8.03 6.95
CA VAL A 4 15.83 7.07 8.04
C VAL A 4 15.19 7.62 9.30
N ILE A 5 14.24 6.89 9.87
CA ILE A 5 13.47 7.29 11.05
C ILE A 5 13.56 6.16 12.09
N GLN A 6 13.84 6.50 13.34
CA GLN A 6 14.03 5.52 14.42
C GLN A 6 13.00 5.71 15.53
N PHE A 7 12.29 4.63 15.86
CA PHE A 7 11.36 4.50 16.97
C PHE A 7 12.04 3.76 18.12
N LYS A 8 12.09 4.36 19.30
CA LYS A 8 12.81 3.82 20.47
C LYS A 8 11.88 3.36 21.60
N ASP A 9 10.63 3.85 21.63
CA ASP A 9 9.71 3.66 22.76
C ASP A 9 8.74 2.47 22.59
N GLY A 10 8.78 1.79 21.45
CA GLY A 10 8.02 0.55 21.16
C GLY A 10 8.94 -0.63 20.82
N ASP A 11 8.71 -1.28 19.68
CA ASP A 11 9.47 -2.46 19.21
C ASP A 11 10.92 -2.19 18.78
N LYS A 12 11.46 -1.01 19.10
CA LYS A 12 12.80 -0.55 18.68
C LYS A 12 12.98 -0.76 17.17
N LEU A 13 12.16 -0.04 16.42
CA LEU A 13 12.04 -0.14 14.97
C LEU A 13 12.83 1.00 14.30
N LYS A 14 13.65 0.66 13.31
CA LYS A 14 14.25 1.62 12.39
C LYS A 14 13.58 1.47 11.02
N VAL A 15 12.93 2.52 10.56
CA VAL A 15 12.32 2.59 9.23
C VAL A 15 13.27 3.30 8.29
N THR A 16 13.54 2.70 7.14
CA THR A 16 14.30 3.34 6.05
C THR A 16 13.42 3.40 4.82
N ILE A 17 13.17 4.59 4.31
CA ILE A 17 12.39 4.81 3.09
C ILE A 17 13.37 5.22 1.99
N ASP A 18 13.36 4.49 0.88
CA ASP A 18 14.05 4.89 -0.35
C ASP A 18 13.03 5.21 -1.46
N ASN A 19 13.47 5.23 -2.71
CA ASN A 19 12.59 5.57 -3.84
C ASN A 19 11.57 4.46 -4.18
N GLU A 20 11.85 3.22 -3.83
CA GLU A 20 11.07 2.06 -4.28
C GLU A 20 10.53 1.24 -3.10
N PHE A 21 11.20 1.28 -1.95
CA PHE A 21 10.91 0.45 -0.78
C PHE A 21 10.83 1.26 0.51
N ILE A 22 9.96 0.77 1.41
CA ILE A 22 10.02 1.03 2.84
C ILE A 22 10.55 -0.23 3.54
N HIS A 23 11.66 -0.07 4.26
CA HIS A 23 12.34 -1.12 5.01
C HIS A 23 12.08 -0.96 6.51
N PHE A 24 11.79 -2.08 7.17
CA PHE A 24 11.55 -2.18 8.61
C PHE A 24 12.69 -2.96 9.26
N HIS A 25 13.42 -2.35 10.19
CA HIS A 25 14.47 -3.02 10.95
C HIS A 25 14.07 -3.07 12.42
N ARG A 26 13.54 -4.21 12.87
CA ARG A 26 13.14 -4.46 14.25
C ARG A 26 14.30 -5.13 15.02
N LYS A 27 14.58 -4.70 16.25
CA LYS A 27 15.66 -5.30 17.06
C LYS A 27 15.31 -6.75 17.44
N GLY A 28 15.95 -7.73 16.79
CA GLY A 28 15.75 -9.17 17.04
C GLY A 28 15.49 -10.02 15.79
N VAL A 29 15.24 -9.40 14.64
CA VAL A 29 15.14 -10.12 13.35
C VAL A 29 16.54 -10.25 12.76
N PHE A 30 17.08 -11.47 12.77
CA PHE A 30 18.36 -11.79 12.14
C PHE A 30 18.24 -11.57 10.62
N ASN A 31 19.03 -10.64 10.07
CA ASN A 31 19.25 -10.50 8.63
C ASN A 31 20.05 -11.71 8.10
N SER A 32 19.40 -12.87 8.02
CA SER A 32 20.00 -14.07 7.44
C SER A 32 19.89 -13.99 5.92
N ILE A 33 20.95 -13.46 5.30
CA ILE A 33 21.68 -13.91 4.09
C ILE A 33 21.04 -15.06 3.28
N THR A 34 19.78 -14.92 2.89
CA THR A 34 19.08 -15.85 2.01
C THR A 34 18.36 -14.99 0.99
N GLY A 35 18.41 -15.35 -0.30
CA GLY A 35 17.93 -14.57 -1.45
C GLY A 35 16.43 -14.23 -1.47
N LEU A 36 15.73 -14.33 -0.34
CA LEU A 36 14.38 -13.84 -0.10
C LEU A 36 14.44 -12.43 0.50
N LYS A 37 14.64 -11.42 -0.35
CA LYS A 37 14.57 -9.98 -0.05
C LYS A 37 13.22 -9.48 0.56
N GLY A 38 12.34 -10.36 1.03
CA GLY A 38 10.88 -10.11 0.99
C GLY A 38 10.09 -10.19 2.29
N LYS A 39 10.68 -10.14 3.51
CA LYS A 39 9.88 -10.23 4.75
C LYS A 39 9.78 -8.97 5.60
N ASP A 40 10.72 -8.04 5.49
CA ASP A 40 10.71 -6.80 6.28
C ASP A 40 10.82 -5.54 5.40
N SER A 41 10.52 -5.66 4.11
CA SER A 41 10.55 -4.55 3.16
C SER A 41 9.33 -4.64 2.26
N ILE A 42 8.69 -3.50 2.07
CA ILE A 42 7.46 -3.36 1.29
C ILE A 42 7.80 -2.43 0.13
N ARG A 43 7.41 -2.81 -1.10
CA ARG A 43 7.48 -1.90 -2.25
C ARG A 43 6.44 -0.81 -2.06
N LEU A 44 6.83 0.44 -2.25
CA LEU A 44 5.93 1.58 -2.15
C LEU A 44 4.76 1.44 -3.15
N ASP A 45 5.01 0.87 -4.34
CA ASP A 45 3.98 0.56 -5.35
C ASP A 45 2.89 -0.41 -4.88
N ASN A 46 3.18 -1.24 -3.89
CA ASN A 46 2.21 -2.18 -3.35
C ASN A 46 1.36 -1.56 -2.24
N ILE A 47 1.69 -0.35 -1.77
CA ILE A 47 0.96 0.33 -0.72
C ILE A 47 -0.20 1.11 -1.37
N SER A 48 -1.43 0.69 -1.09
CA SER A 48 -2.63 1.38 -1.59
C SER A 48 -3.16 2.44 -0.64
N ASP A 49 -2.93 2.25 0.66
CA ASP A 49 -3.47 3.14 1.69
C ASP A 49 -2.62 3.07 2.95
N VAL A 50 -2.66 4.15 3.73
CA VAL A 50 -1.98 4.26 5.02
C VAL A 50 -2.97 4.66 6.12
N GLN A 51 -3.20 3.75 7.05
CA GLN A 51 -4.04 4.03 8.20
C GLN A 51 -3.19 4.58 9.34
N PHE A 52 -3.53 5.77 9.81
CA PHE A 52 -2.85 6.43 10.92
C PHE A 52 -3.79 6.57 12.12
N LYS A 53 -3.39 6.01 13.27
CA LYS A 53 -4.10 6.16 14.54
C LYS A 53 -3.23 6.90 15.54
N LYS A 54 -3.69 8.09 15.96
CA LYS A 54 -3.04 8.89 17.00
C LYS A 54 -3.04 8.16 18.36
N PRO A 55 -1.95 8.29 19.15
CA PRO A 55 -1.87 7.72 20.49
C PRO A 55 -2.79 8.48 21.46
N GLY A 56 -3.71 7.74 22.09
CA GLY A 56 -4.60 8.23 23.16
C GLY A 56 -4.02 7.94 24.53
N MET A 57 -4.68 7.10 25.34
CA MET A 57 -4.11 6.56 26.58
C MET A 57 -3.03 5.49 26.30
N LEU A 58 -3.16 4.79 25.17
CA LEU A 58 -2.29 3.73 24.69
C LEU A 58 -1.42 4.23 23.51
N SER A 59 -0.52 3.36 23.03
CA SER A 59 0.29 3.60 21.83
C SER A 59 -0.56 3.79 20.57
N GLY A 60 -0.04 4.61 19.66
CA GLY A 60 -0.59 4.83 18.32
C GLY A 60 0.01 3.83 17.33
N TYR A 61 -0.56 3.78 16.13
CA TYR A 61 0.00 2.96 15.05
C TYR A 61 -0.17 3.56 13.67
N ILE A 62 0.75 3.19 12.78
CA ILE A 62 0.61 3.30 11.33
C ILE A 62 0.41 1.89 10.81
N GLN A 63 -0.53 1.68 9.90
CA GLN A 63 -0.71 0.42 9.19
C GLN A 63 -0.74 0.68 7.69
N PHE A 64 0.03 -0.11 6.95
CA PHE A 64 0.07 -0.06 5.49
C PHE A 64 -0.86 -1.13 4.92
N THR A 65 -1.77 -0.70 4.06
CA THR A 65 -2.63 -1.59 3.28
C THR A 65 -1.88 -1.98 2.02
N LEU A 66 -1.66 -3.29 1.85
CA LEU A 66 -0.95 -3.83 0.69
C LEU A 66 -1.90 -4.47 -0.32
N VAL A 67 -1.60 -4.26 -1.60
CA VAL A 67 -2.21 -4.97 -2.72
C VAL A 67 -1.30 -6.13 -3.11
N THR A 68 -1.79 -7.35 -2.94
CA THR A 68 -1.07 -8.56 -3.37
C THR A 68 -1.80 -9.15 -4.57
N ASP A 69 -1.08 -9.30 -5.68
CA ASP A 69 -1.55 -9.67 -7.03
C ASP A 69 -2.26 -8.55 -7.82
N LYS A 70 -1.65 -8.17 -8.95
CA LYS A 70 -2.10 -7.09 -9.87
C LYS A 70 -3.51 -7.30 -10.46
N ASN A 71 -4.12 -8.48 -10.27
CA ASN A 71 -5.43 -8.84 -10.82
C ASN A 71 -6.46 -9.26 -9.75
N LYS A 72 -6.13 -9.26 -8.46
CA LYS A 72 -7.12 -9.49 -7.39
C LYS A 72 -6.77 -8.57 -6.24
N ILE A 73 -7.55 -7.52 -6.03
CA ILE A 73 -7.41 -6.64 -4.85
C ILE A 73 -7.81 -7.46 -3.62
N LYS A 74 -6.91 -8.33 -3.15
CA LYS A 74 -7.01 -8.93 -1.83
C LYS A 74 -6.42 -7.93 -0.86
N VAL A 75 -7.28 -7.03 -0.38
CA VAL A 75 -6.97 -6.12 0.72
C VAL A 75 -6.58 -6.99 1.92
N HIS A 76 -5.28 -7.13 2.19
CA HIS A 76 -4.83 -7.80 3.40
C HIS A 76 -5.10 -6.85 4.57
N LYS A 77 -6.30 -6.97 5.16
CA LYS A 77 -6.71 -6.24 6.37
C LYS A 77 -6.00 -6.71 7.64
N ALA A 78 -5.15 -7.74 7.56
CA ALA A 78 -4.43 -8.24 8.72
C ALA A 78 -3.40 -7.20 9.19
N VAL A 79 -3.68 -6.59 10.36
CA VAL A 79 -2.68 -5.85 11.12
C VAL A 79 -1.63 -6.87 11.51
N THR A 80 -0.50 -6.85 10.83
CA THR A 80 0.66 -7.67 11.20
C THR A 80 1.77 -6.73 11.61
N ASP A 81 2.66 -7.22 12.48
CA ASP A 81 3.85 -6.48 12.90
C ASP A 81 4.75 -6.09 11.72
N LYS A 82 4.57 -6.71 10.55
CA LYS A 82 5.35 -6.42 9.33
C LYS A 82 4.87 -5.20 8.56
N ASN A 83 3.57 -4.93 8.61
CA ASN A 83 2.94 -3.85 7.86
C ASN A 83 2.48 -2.72 8.80
N SER A 84 3.01 -2.67 10.01
CA SER A 84 2.63 -1.67 11.00
C SER A 84 3.81 -1.12 11.79
N ILE A 85 3.66 0.12 12.21
CA ILE A 85 4.60 0.87 13.05
C ILE A 85 3.84 1.25 14.31
N ILE A 86 4.28 0.78 15.48
CA ILE A 86 3.71 1.19 16.76
C ILE A 86 4.59 2.30 17.33
N PHE A 87 3.97 3.37 17.81
CA PHE A 87 4.69 4.55 18.33
C PHE A 87 4.03 5.14 19.56
N SER A 88 4.86 5.76 20.41
CA SER A 88 4.42 6.46 21.62
C SER A 88 4.02 7.91 21.31
N LYS A 89 3.43 8.62 22.29
CA LYS A 89 3.13 10.06 22.17
C LYS A 89 4.36 10.92 21.82
N LYS A 90 5.55 10.51 22.27
CA LYS A 90 6.81 11.24 22.02
C LYS A 90 7.30 11.11 20.58
N GLU A 91 6.79 10.11 19.86
CA GLU A 91 7.23 9.75 18.52
C GLU A 91 6.14 10.04 17.46
N VAL A 92 5.07 10.74 17.84
CA VAL A 92 3.96 11.12 16.94
C VAL A 92 4.49 11.88 15.73
N SER A 93 5.35 12.88 15.94
CA SER A 93 5.87 13.69 14.83
C SER A 93 6.67 12.85 13.83
N LYS A 94 7.40 11.82 14.29
CA LYS A 94 8.11 10.89 13.41
C LYS A 94 7.15 10.01 12.61
N ALA A 95 6.03 9.65 13.23
CA ALA A 95 4.99 8.85 12.59
C ALA A 95 4.20 9.66 11.57
N GLU A 96 3.88 10.92 11.87
CA GLU A 96 3.27 11.87 10.94
C GLU A 96 4.19 12.10 9.73
N GLU A 97 5.50 12.24 9.94
CA GLU A 97 6.46 12.36 8.83
C GLU A 97 6.44 11.14 7.89
N ILE A 98 6.36 9.92 8.43
CA ILE A 98 6.23 8.71 7.58
C ILE A 98 4.92 8.72 6.81
N LYS A 99 3.82 9.09 7.48
CA LYS A 99 2.50 9.19 6.86
C LYS A 99 2.55 10.15 5.67
N GLU A 100 3.08 11.36 5.86
CA GLU A 100 3.16 12.39 4.82
C GLU A 100 4.01 11.95 3.64
N ILE A 101 5.16 11.30 3.86
CA ILE A 101 6.02 10.79 2.77
C ILE A 101 5.27 9.75 1.94
N ILE A 102 4.58 8.81 2.60
CA ILE A 102 3.86 7.74 1.92
C ILE A 102 2.59 8.25 1.24
N GLU A 103 1.85 9.17 1.85
CA GLU A 103 0.70 9.81 1.22
C GLU A 103 1.12 10.65 0.01
N ALA A 104 2.24 11.37 0.09
CA ALA A 104 2.79 12.09 -1.05
C ALA A 104 3.19 11.13 -2.18
N TYR A 105 3.86 10.01 -1.86
CA TYR A 105 4.19 8.98 -2.85
C TYR A 105 2.94 8.38 -3.49
N ILE A 106 1.93 8.05 -2.69
CA ILE A 106 0.65 7.53 -3.19
C ILE A 106 0.00 8.60 -4.06
N ALA A 107 -0.08 9.86 -3.65
CA ALA A 107 -0.70 10.92 -4.44
C ALA A 107 0.03 11.17 -5.76
N GLU A 108 1.37 11.22 -5.75
CA GLU A 108 2.20 11.41 -6.94
C GLU A 108 2.07 10.24 -7.93
N ASN A 109 2.03 9.00 -7.43
CA ASN A 109 1.91 7.80 -8.27
C ASN A 109 0.46 7.38 -8.56
N SER A 110 -0.52 7.92 -7.83
CA SER A 110 -1.96 7.82 -8.13
C SER A 110 -2.37 8.76 -9.26
N ILE A 111 -1.47 9.65 -9.72
CA ILE A 111 -1.60 10.37 -11.00
C ILE A 111 -1.23 9.46 -12.19
N THR A 112 -0.85 8.20 -11.96
CA THR A 112 -1.20 7.20 -12.96
C THR A 112 -2.71 6.96 -12.85
N PRO A 113 -3.54 7.38 -13.82
CA PRO A 113 -4.79 6.66 -13.98
C PRO A 113 -4.39 5.19 -14.07
N TYR A 114 -5.14 4.32 -13.41
CA TYR A 114 -5.19 2.90 -13.76
C TYR A 114 -5.40 2.78 -15.29
N SER A 115 -4.30 2.84 -16.03
CA SER A 115 -4.18 2.82 -17.50
C SER A 115 -3.03 1.89 -17.90
N ASN A 116 -2.74 0.92 -17.05
CA ASN A 116 -2.35 -0.41 -17.53
C ASN A 116 -3.58 -1.31 -17.39
N THR A 117 -4.67 -0.90 -18.03
CA THR A 117 -5.76 -1.80 -18.31
C THR A 117 -5.27 -2.79 -19.36
N SER A 118 -4.90 -3.99 -18.91
CA SER A 118 -5.00 -5.16 -19.77
C SER A 118 -6.43 -5.17 -20.34
N VAL A 119 -6.57 -5.51 -21.62
CA VAL A 119 -7.86 -5.71 -22.31
C VAL A 119 -8.84 -6.51 -21.42
N ALA A 120 -8.33 -7.48 -20.65
CA ALA A 120 -9.12 -8.27 -19.71
C ALA A 120 -9.77 -7.44 -18.58
N ASN A 121 -9.06 -6.47 -18.00
CA ASN A 121 -9.55 -5.64 -16.90
C ASN A 121 -10.60 -4.62 -17.37
N GLU A 122 -10.53 -4.16 -18.63
CA GLU A 122 -11.58 -3.29 -19.21
C GLU A 122 -12.86 -4.06 -19.49
N LEU A 123 -12.72 -5.31 -19.96
CA LEU A 123 -13.85 -6.19 -20.19
C LEU A 123 -14.56 -6.57 -18.88
N GLU A 124 -13.82 -6.79 -17.79
CA GLU A 124 -14.39 -7.09 -16.47
C GLU A 124 -15.17 -5.88 -15.92
N LYS A 125 -14.61 -4.67 -16.01
CA LYS A 125 -15.33 -3.43 -15.63
C LYS A 125 -16.58 -3.19 -16.47
N LEU A 126 -16.53 -3.45 -17.78
CA LEU A 126 -17.71 -3.35 -18.63
C LEU A 126 -18.80 -4.36 -18.25
N ALA A 127 -18.41 -5.59 -17.89
CA ALA A 127 -19.34 -6.61 -17.46
C ALA A 127 -20.02 -6.22 -16.15
N GLU A 128 -19.28 -5.69 -15.18
CA GLU A 128 -19.86 -5.19 -13.93
C GLU A 128 -20.85 -4.04 -14.15
N LEU A 129 -20.57 -3.11 -15.08
CA LEU A 129 -21.46 -2.00 -15.38
C LEU A 129 -22.78 -2.47 -16.03
N LYS A 130 -22.71 -3.52 -16.85
CA LYS A 130 -23.89 -4.20 -17.39
C LYS A 130 -24.68 -4.89 -16.28
N GLU A 131 -24.04 -5.66 -15.42
CA GLU A 131 -24.70 -6.38 -14.32
C GLU A 131 -25.37 -5.43 -13.32
N LYS A 132 -24.77 -4.26 -13.08
CA LYS A 132 -25.35 -3.19 -12.26
C LYS A 132 -26.51 -2.45 -12.95
N GLY A 133 -26.83 -2.80 -14.20
CA GLY A 133 -27.90 -2.15 -14.99
C GLY A 133 -27.57 -0.72 -15.41
N ILE A 134 -26.31 -0.30 -15.28
CA ILE A 134 -25.83 1.04 -15.66
C ILE A 134 -25.66 1.13 -17.18
N LEU A 135 -25.31 0.01 -17.82
CA LEU A 135 -25.21 -0.11 -19.27
C LEU A 135 -26.28 -1.05 -19.80
N THR A 136 -26.87 -0.68 -20.94
CA THR A 136 -27.71 -1.58 -21.71
C THR A 136 -26.88 -2.61 -22.48
N GLU A 137 -27.49 -3.74 -22.87
CA GLU A 137 -26.83 -4.80 -23.65
C GLU A 137 -26.15 -4.24 -24.92
N LYS A 138 -26.84 -3.29 -25.59
CA LYS A 138 -26.35 -2.66 -26.82
C LYS A 138 -25.12 -1.78 -26.58
N GLU A 139 -25.10 -1.03 -25.47
CA GLU A 139 -23.96 -0.18 -25.11
C GLU A 139 -22.76 -1.01 -24.69
N PHE A 140 -22.99 -2.09 -23.93
CA PHE A 140 -21.95 -3.04 -23.55
C PHE A 140 -21.26 -3.66 -24.78
N VAL A 141 -22.02 -4.18 -25.76
CA VAL A 141 -21.45 -4.79 -26.97
C VAL A 141 -20.64 -3.80 -27.79
N ASN A 142 -21.12 -2.56 -27.94
CA ASN A 142 -20.41 -1.51 -28.66
C ASN A 142 -19.08 -1.13 -28.00
N GLN A 143 -19.04 -1.03 -26.67
CA GLN A 143 -17.80 -0.72 -25.95
C GLN A 143 -16.83 -1.90 -25.96
N LYS A 144 -17.33 -3.13 -25.80
CA LYS A 144 -16.53 -4.36 -25.92
C LYS A 144 -15.82 -4.49 -27.27
N SER A 145 -16.50 -4.14 -28.36
CA SER A 145 -15.89 -4.18 -29.70
C SER A 145 -14.82 -3.11 -29.92
N LYS A 146 -14.87 -1.97 -29.21
CA LYS A 146 -13.83 -0.93 -29.31
C LYS A 146 -12.54 -1.32 -28.59
N ILE A 147 -12.68 -2.08 -27.51
CA ILE A 147 -11.57 -2.56 -26.67
C ILE A 147 -10.84 -3.75 -27.30
N LEU A 148 -11.53 -4.53 -28.13
CA LEU A 148 -11.00 -5.73 -28.80
C LEU A 148 -10.45 -5.46 -30.22
N LYS A 149 -10.40 -4.20 -30.65
CA LYS A 149 -9.81 -3.78 -31.93
C LYS A 149 -8.35 -3.42 -31.77
#